data_AF-A0A346FHM8-F1
#
_entry.id   AF-A0A346FHM8-F1
#
_cell.length_a   1.000
_cell.length_b   1.000
_cell.length_c   1.000
_cell.angle_alpha   90.00
_cell.angle_beta   90.00
_cell.angle_gamma   90.00
#
_symmetry.space_group_name_H-M   'P 1'
#
loop_
_entity.id
_entity.type
_entity.pdbx_description
1 polymer ?
#
loop_
_entity_poly.entity_id
_entity_poly.type
_entity_poly.pdbx_seq_one_letter_code
_entity_poly.pdbx_strand_id
1 'polypeptide(L)'
;MEVLISNSSLRLPAIFSRHCKGSLPNKPTTKYIKSADFPLKCSNKKLIQPIGLYGENRTPKSLLFGSQKLNFIQARAELGKDQHEAAGPNSKFAKVLHFGSTCYKFIRPYAMLQVIVSSVSFFARVLVENPQLFKWSLLLKAFPGLIAMILAHSYTYGINQIFDADIDRVNKPYLPIPAGDFSLTQAWFLMTFFVLAGQIILRLMNADPITTCLYCFGLLLATMYSAPPFRLKGSAIATIITIPLSTIINNVGVIYATMASLGLPFRLSPPVVFILTFNALFFVVTCLIKDIEDVQGDMRHNIQTFAAMFGPKNMTLLGMGILLVNYIGAFAVAIYMPQAFKWHIIFPAHSILILWLLFQARKLDKANYVKEASANFYQFLWKLLTLEFLLVPFI
;
A
#
# COMPACT_ATOMS: atom_id res chain seq x y z
N MET A 1 -38.61 -48.26 -4.70
CA MET A 1 -39.16 -48.51 -6.05
C MET A 1 -38.36 -47.67 -7.05
N GLU A 2 -38.36 -48.04 -8.33
CA GLU A 2 -37.20 -47.83 -9.21
C GLU A 2 -36.97 -46.43 -9.80
N VAL A 3 -35.71 -46.28 -10.21
CA VAL A 3 -35.11 -45.36 -11.17
C VAL A 3 -36.00 -45.07 -12.39
N LEU A 4 -35.99 -43.81 -12.87
CA LEU A 4 -35.81 -43.55 -14.32
C LEU A 4 -35.32 -42.13 -14.63
N ILE A 5 -34.47 -42.07 -15.66
CA ILE A 5 -33.78 -40.90 -16.21
C ILE A 5 -34.60 -40.36 -17.39
N SER A 6 -34.53 -39.05 -17.66
CA SER A 6 -34.91 -38.50 -18.96
C SER A 6 -33.84 -37.55 -19.49
N ASN A 7 -33.25 -37.90 -20.64
CA ASN A 7 -32.38 -37.04 -21.44
C ASN A 7 -33.22 -36.37 -22.54
N SER A 8 -32.96 -35.11 -22.85
CA SER A 8 -33.38 -34.50 -24.13
C SER A 8 -32.18 -33.88 -24.84
N SER A 9 -31.88 -34.41 -26.02
CA SER A 9 -30.79 -34.00 -26.90
C SER A 9 -31.33 -33.12 -28.03
N LEU A 10 -30.52 -32.17 -28.51
CA LEU A 10 -30.74 -31.46 -29.77
C LEU A 10 -29.43 -31.34 -30.56
N ARG A 11 -29.55 -31.26 -31.88
CA ARG A 11 -28.59 -31.87 -32.83
C ARG A 11 -27.57 -30.90 -33.45
N LEU A 12 -26.42 -31.47 -33.77
CA LEU A 12 -25.39 -31.08 -34.75
C LEU A 12 -25.97 -30.87 -36.18
N PRO A 13 -25.31 -30.13 -37.10
CA PRO A 13 -24.12 -30.65 -37.81
C PRO A 13 -23.01 -29.63 -38.20
N ALA A 14 -21.86 -30.17 -38.64
CA ALA A 14 -20.71 -29.44 -39.17
C ALA A 14 -20.35 -29.88 -40.61
N ILE A 15 -20.10 -28.92 -41.50
CA ILE A 15 -19.72 -29.03 -42.92
C ILE A 15 -18.93 -27.73 -43.26
N PHE A 16 -17.77 -27.68 -43.94
CA PHE A 16 -16.84 -28.69 -44.47
C PHE A 16 -15.39 -28.13 -44.46
N SER A 17 -14.40 -28.84 -45.03
CA SER A 17 -12.98 -28.43 -45.11
C SER A 17 -12.55 -27.88 -46.49
N ARG A 18 -11.43 -27.13 -46.55
CA ARG A 18 -10.56 -27.07 -47.74
C ARG A 18 -9.09 -26.83 -47.38
N HIS A 19 -8.19 -27.63 -47.96
CA HIS A 19 -6.74 -27.46 -47.93
C HIS A 19 -6.26 -26.35 -48.89
N CYS A 20 -5.07 -25.78 -48.60
CA CYS A 20 -3.99 -25.75 -49.60
C CYS A 20 -2.60 -25.64 -48.95
N LYS A 21 -1.62 -26.35 -49.54
CA LYS A 21 -0.16 -26.23 -49.31
C LYS A 21 0.33 -24.96 -50.07
N GLY A 22 1.47 -24.31 -49.83
CA GLY A 22 2.58 -24.49 -48.89
C GLY A 22 3.91 -24.06 -49.55
N SER A 23 4.84 -23.41 -48.84
CA SER A 23 6.25 -23.24 -49.26
C SER A 23 7.15 -22.60 -48.19
N LEU A 24 8.28 -23.25 -47.88
CA LEU A 24 9.55 -22.63 -47.47
C LEU A 24 10.39 -22.37 -48.75
N PRO A 25 11.53 -21.62 -48.77
CA PRO A 25 12.54 -21.44 -47.70
C PRO A 25 12.97 -19.94 -47.51
N ASN A 26 13.87 -19.52 -46.61
CA ASN A 26 15.31 -19.83 -46.51
C ASN A 26 15.94 -19.27 -45.21
N LYS A 27 17.03 -19.89 -44.73
CA LYS A 27 18.03 -19.25 -43.85
C LYS A 27 19.01 -18.41 -44.70
N PRO A 28 19.77 -17.51 -44.08
CA PRO A 28 21.23 -17.69 -44.19
C PRO A 28 21.99 -17.53 -42.86
N THR A 29 23.24 -17.97 -42.88
CA THR A 29 24.12 -18.22 -41.71
C THR A 29 25.11 -17.08 -41.46
N THR A 30 25.42 -16.84 -40.18
CA THR A 30 26.69 -16.34 -39.59
C THR A 30 27.65 -15.46 -40.42
N LYS A 31 28.00 -14.28 -39.87
CA LYS A 31 29.37 -13.73 -39.95
C LYS A 31 29.84 -13.14 -38.61
N TYR A 32 31.02 -13.58 -38.18
CA TYR A 32 31.82 -13.00 -37.10
C TYR A 32 32.49 -11.70 -37.58
N ILE A 33 32.37 -10.60 -36.83
CA ILE A 33 33.30 -9.45 -36.81
C ILE A 33 33.31 -8.96 -35.34
N LYS A 34 34.29 -9.37 -34.55
CA LYS A 34 35.55 -8.66 -34.21
C LYS A 34 35.35 -7.30 -33.53
N SER A 35 35.98 -7.18 -32.35
CA SER A 35 36.20 -5.94 -31.61
C SER A 35 36.96 -4.91 -32.44
N ALA A 36 36.64 -3.64 -32.21
CA ALA A 36 37.41 -2.51 -32.68
C ALA A 36 37.61 -1.53 -31.52
N ASP A 37 38.81 -1.55 -30.93
CA ASP A 37 39.24 -0.54 -29.98
C ASP A 37 39.29 0.84 -30.66
N PHE A 38 38.67 1.84 -30.05
CA PHE A 38 38.85 3.24 -30.45
C PHE A 38 39.70 3.97 -29.40
N PRO A 39 40.91 4.46 -29.76
CA PRO A 39 41.77 5.15 -28.81
C PRO A 39 41.28 6.57 -28.56
N LEU A 40 41.16 6.96 -27.28
CA LEU A 40 41.06 8.37 -26.90
C LEU A 40 42.34 9.11 -27.31
N LYS A 41 42.22 10.04 -28.26
CA LYS A 41 43.22 11.08 -28.50
C LYS A 41 42.70 12.44 -28.05
N CYS A 42 43.34 12.96 -27.00
CA CYS A 42 43.17 14.31 -26.51
C CYS A 42 43.59 15.34 -27.60
N SER A 43 42.85 16.44 -27.74
CA SER A 43 43.32 17.59 -28.51
C SER A 43 42.72 18.90 -27.98
N ASN A 44 43.58 19.74 -27.42
CA ASN A 44 43.26 21.12 -27.05
C ASN A 44 43.04 21.96 -28.32
N LYS A 45 41.99 22.80 -28.36
CA LYS A 45 41.98 24.01 -29.21
C LYS A 45 41.27 25.18 -28.55
N LYS A 46 41.83 26.37 -28.79
CA LYS A 46 41.54 27.64 -28.11
C LYS A 46 40.23 28.29 -28.59
N LEU A 47 39.53 28.88 -27.62
CA LEU A 47 39.08 30.28 -27.58
C LEU A 47 38.83 31.00 -28.93
N ILE A 48 37.57 31.27 -29.24
CA ILE A 48 37.13 32.42 -30.06
C ILE A 48 35.88 33.02 -29.40
N GLN A 49 35.93 34.30 -29.04
CA GLN A 49 34.75 35.13 -28.73
C GLN A 49 34.26 35.81 -30.02
N PRO A 50 32.99 36.24 -30.04
CA PRO A 50 32.77 37.63 -30.44
C PRO A 50 31.88 38.43 -29.47
N ILE A 51 32.27 39.70 -29.34
CA ILE A 51 31.47 40.88 -28.96
C ILE A 51 30.18 40.90 -29.83
N GLY A 52 28.99 41.33 -29.40
CA GLY A 52 28.57 41.93 -28.13
C GLY A 52 27.55 43.05 -28.41
N LEU A 53 26.30 42.90 -27.98
CA LEU A 53 25.25 43.93 -28.05
C LEU A 53 24.33 43.88 -26.81
N TYR A 54 23.80 45.05 -26.45
CA TYR A 54 23.13 45.38 -25.19
C TYR A 54 21.77 44.66 -24.96
N GLY A 55 21.43 44.32 -23.71
CA GLY A 55 20.10 43.83 -23.36
C GLY A 55 19.91 43.29 -21.93
N GLU A 56 19.67 44.19 -20.98
CA GLU A 56 19.04 44.00 -19.64
C GLU A 56 19.58 42.97 -18.60
N ASN A 57 19.60 43.44 -17.35
CA ASN A 57 20.06 42.72 -16.16
C ASN A 57 19.12 41.60 -15.71
N ARG A 58 19.60 40.34 -15.67
CA ARG A 58 19.14 39.31 -14.71
C ARG A 58 20.29 38.47 -14.17
N THR A 59 20.53 38.57 -12.87
CA THR A 59 21.49 37.72 -12.15
C THR A 59 20.96 36.27 -12.02
N PRO A 60 21.77 35.24 -12.28
CA PRO A 60 21.34 33.86 -12.14
C PRO A 60 21.32 33.43 -10.66
N LYS A 61 20.12 33.36 -10.06
CA LYS A 61 19.90 32.85 -8.68
C LYS A 61 20.31 31.38 -8.47
N SER A 62 20.76 30.66 -9.49
CA SER A 62 21.11 29.23 -9.43
C SER A 62 22.45 28.94 -8.73
N LEU A 63 23.42 29.85 -8.75
CA LEU A 63 24.74 29.61 -8.13
C LEU A 63 24.76 29.79 -6.60
N LEU A 64 23.86 30.61 -6.05
CA LEU A 64 23.77 30.84 -4.60
C LEU A 64 23.19 29.64 -3.84
N PHE A 65 22.25 28.90 -4.44
CA PHE A 65 21.65 27.71 -3.81
C PHE A 65 22.60 26.51 -3.70
N GLY A 66 23.58 26.38 -4.61
CA GLY A 66 24.60 25.32 -4.53
C GLY A 66 25.54 25.50 -3.33
N SER A 67 26.06 26.72 -3.17
CA SER A 67 26.94 27.13 -2.06
C SER A 67 26.28 26.94 -0.69
N GLN A 68 25.04 27.44 -0.52
CA GLN A 68 24.32 27.30 0.75
C GLN A 68 24.05 25.84 1.13
N LYS A 69 23.81 24.96 0.15
CA LYS A 69 23.55 23.53 0.40
C LYS A 69 24.81 22.76 0.80
N LEU A 70 25.96 23.08 0.21
CA LEU A 70 27.27 22.55 0.61
C LEU A 70 27.64 22.98 2.03
N ASN A 71 27.48 24.28 2.34
CA ASN A 71 27.74 24.81 3.69
C ASN A 71 26.83 24.17 4.75
N PHE A 72 25.56 23.88 4.42
CA PHE A 72 24.64 23.17 5.32
C PHE A 72 25.05 21.71 5.58
N ILE A 73 25.61 21.03 4.58
CA ILE A 73 26.10 19.65 4.72
C ILE A 73 27.38 19.63 5.57
N GLN A 74 28.29 20.57 5.33
CA GLN A 74 29.54 20.70 6.08
C GLN A 74 29.28 21.09 7.55
N ALA A 75 28.43 22.09 7.80
CA ALA A 75 28.02 22.44 9.17
C ALA A 75 27.34 21.27 9.90
N ARG A 76 26.58 20.42 9.20
CA ARG A 76 25.96 19.21 9.78
C ARG A 76 26.96 18.08 10.03
N ALA A 77 28.06 18.02 9.27
CA ALA A 77 29.17 17.11 9.52
C ALA A 77 30.06 17.56 10.69
N GLU A 78 30.21 18.87 10.89
CA GLU A 78 30.91 19.46 12.05
C GLU A 78 30.09 19.31 13.34
N LEU A 79 28.79 19.65 13.32
CA LEU A 79 27.84 19.32 14.40
C LEU A 79 27.75 17.82 14.73
N GLY A 80 28.07 16.96 13.76
CA GLY A 80 28.15 15.50 13.95
C GLY A 80 29.43 15.02 14.63
N LYS A 81 30.51 15.82 14.63
CA LYS A 81 31.77 15.50 15.31
C LYS A 81 31.74 15.94 16.78
N ASP A 82 31.25 17.13 17.06
CA ASP A 82 31.23 17.67 18.44
C ASP A 82 30.25 16.93 19.38
N GLN A 83 29.28 16.19 18.82
CA GLN A 83 28.39 15.33 19.61
C GLN A 83 29.03 14.02 20.11
N HIS A 84 30.28 13.71 19.74
CA HIS A 84 30.93 12.46 20.15
C HIS A 84 31.71 12.51 21.47
N GLU A 85 31.95 13.70 22.08
CA GLU A 85 32.74 13.82 23.32
C GLU A 85 31.92 13.95 24.63
N ALA A 86 30.59 13.97 24.56
CA ALA A 86 29.71 14.05 25.74
C ALA A 86 29.05 12.69 26.12
N ALA A 87 29.86 11.67 26.39
CA ALA A 87 29.40 10.30 26.68
C ALA A 87 28.81 10.10 28.10
N GLY A 88 27.75 10.85 28.43
CA GLY A 88 26.96 10.63 29.64
C GLY A 88 26.00 9.43 29.58
N PRO A 89 25.34 9.06 30.70
CA PRO A 89 24.37 7.95 30.77
C PRO A 89 23.19 8.12 29.80
N ASN A 90 22.90 9.34 29.35
CA ASN A 90 21.90 9.66 28.31
C ASN A 90 22.15 8.94 26.97
N SER A 91 23.39 8.52 26.66
CA SER A 91 23.75 7.92 25.37
C SER A 91 23.07 6.58 25.07
N LYS A 92 22.83 5.72 26.07
CA LYS A 92 22.10 4.45 25.88
C LYS A 92 20.61 4.69 25.70
N PHE A 93 20.03 5.56 26.52
CA PHE A 93 18.61 5.91 26.45
C PHE A 93 18.26 6.60 25.11
N ALA A 94 19.10 7.54 24.65
CA ALA A 94 18.96 8.17 23.34
C ALA A 94 19.00 7.14 22.18
N LYS A 95 19.90 6.15 22.23
CA LYS A 95 19.95 5.06 21.24
C LYS A 95 18.69 4.20 21.23
N VAL A 96 18.12 3.89 22.40
CA VAL A 96 16.86 3.14 22.52
C VAL A 96 15.68 3.96 21.99
N LEU A 97 15.58 5.24 22.33
CA LEU A 97 14.55 6.15 21.80
C LEU A 97 14.67 6.32 20.28
N HIS A 98 15.88 6.47 19.76
CA HIS A 98 16.13 6.55 18.32
C HIS A 98 15.65 5.28 17.61
N PHE A 99 16.07 4.10 18.10
CA PHE A 99 15.63 2.81 17.57
C PHE A 99 14.10 2.66 17.61
N GLY A 100 13.45 3.04 18.71
CA GLY A 100 11.99 3.05 18.82
C GLY A 100 11.32 3.98 17.80
N SER A 101 11.85 5.18 17.59
CA SER A 101 11.38 6.12 16.57
C SER A 101 11.55 5.57 15.14
N THR A 102 12.68 4.92 14.86
CA THR A 102 12.94 4.26 13.58
C THR A 102 11.98 3.10 13.34
N CYS A 103 11.74 2.24 14.34
CA CYS A 103 10.73 1.18 14.29
C CYS A 103 9.31 1.74 14.06
N TYR A 104 8.95 2.83 14.74
CA TYR A 104 7.66 3.51 14.54
C TYR A 104 7.50 4.00 13.08
N LYS A 105 8.50 4.68 12.51
CA LYS A 105 8.50 5.05 11.08
C LYS A 105 8.38 3.82 10.17
N PHE A 106 9.10 2.74 10.50
CA PHE A 106 9.17 1.51 9.70
C PHE A 106 7.83 0.79 9.59
N ILE A 107 7.01 0.77 10.64
CA ILE A 107 5.68 0.12 10.62
C ILE A 107 4.57 0.97 9.95
N ARG A 108 4.90 2.11 9.35
CA ARG A 108 3.98 3.02 8.62
C ARG A 108 2.76 3.44 9.48
N PRO A 109 2.93 4.39 10.42
CA PRO A 109 1.93 4.69 11.46
C PRO A 109 0.52 5.04 10.97
N TYR A 110 0.39 5.76 9.85
CA TYR A 110 -0.93 6.12 9.31
C TYR A 110 -1.71 4.91 8.78
N ALA A 111 -1.00 3.90 8.26
CA ALA A 111 -1.61 2.66 7.77
C ALA A 111 -1.89 1.71 8.95
N MET A 112 -0.98 1.65 9.92
CA MET A 112 -1.18 0.89 11.16
C MET A 112 -2.37 1.42 11.98
N LEU A 113 -2.59 2.73 12.01
CA LEU A 113 -3.78 3.31 12.65
C LEU A 113 -5.07 2.80 12.00
N GLN A 114 -5.13 2.71 10.67
CA GLN A 114 -6.29 2.18 9.95
C GLN A 114 -6.54 0.71 10.31
N VAL A 115 -5.48 -0.10 10.41
CA VAL A 115 -5.56 -1.53 10.82
C VAL A 115 -6.09 -1.68 12.24
N ILE A 116 -5.62 -0.86 13.18
CA ILE A 116 -6.09 -0.88 14.57
C ILE A 116 -7.56 -0.49 14.62
N VAL A 117 -7.94 0.59 13.93
CA VAL A 117 -9.31 1.10 13.89
C VAL A 117 -10.26 0.12 13.21
N SER A 118 -9.89 -0.49 12.08
CA SER A 118 -10.73 -1.49 11.41
C SER A 118 -10.95 -2.71 12.30
N SER A 119 -9.88 -3.21 12.97
CA SER A 119 -9.96 -4.35 13.86
C SER A 119 -10.86 -4.08 15.07
N VAL A 120 -10.69 -2.93 15.72
CA VAL A 120 -11.54 -2.50 16.85
C VAL A 120 -12.98 -2.27 16.40
N SER A 121 -13.21 -1.74 15.20
CA SER A 121 -14.55 -1.48 14.67
C SER A 121 -15.29 -2.75 14.30
N PHE A 122 -14.62 -3.78 13.75
CA PHE A 122 -15.24 -5.09 13.56
C PHE A 122 -15.56 -5.78 14.88
N PHE A 123 -14.64 -5.72 15.84
CA PHE A 123 -14.87 -6.26 17.18
C PHE A 123 -16.08 -5.59 17.86
N ALA A 124 -16.15 -4.25 17.81
CA ALA A 124 -17.28 -3.47 18.31
C ALA A 124 -18.58 -3.78 17.56
N ARG A 125 -18.54 -3.96 16.22
CA ARG A 125 -19.70 -4.33 15.40
C ARG A 125 -20.32 -5.66 15.85
N VAL A 126 -19.51 -6.70 16.03
CA VAL A 126 -20.01 -8.01 16.47
C VAL A 126 -20.65 -7.92 17.87
N LEU A 127 -20.12 -7.06 18.75
CA LEU A 127 -20.71 -6.80 20.07
C LEU A 127 -22.01 -5.98 20.01
N VAL A 128 -22.12 -4.99 19.13
CA VAL A 128 -23.36 -4.23 18.91
C VAL A 128 -24.47 -5.14 18.38
N GLU A 129 -24.13 -6.13 17.55
CA GLU A 129 -25.08 -7.14 17.06
C GLU A 129 -25.39 -8.23 18.11
N ASN A 130 -24.60 -8.36 19.19
CA ASN A 130 -24.74 -9.38 20.23
C ASN A 130 -24.53 -8.78 21.65
N PRO A 131 -25.31 -7.76 22.06
CA PRO A 131 -25.05 -7.01 23.30
C PRO A 131 -25.08 -7.89 24.55
N GLN A 132 -25.88 -8.97 24.54
CA GLN A 132 -25.96 -9.97 25.61
C GLN A 132 -24.63 -10.71 25.90
N LEU A 133 -23.68 -10.68 24.97
CA LEU A 133 -22.36 -11.33 25.13
C LEU A 133 -21.28 -10.38 25.68
N PHE A 134 -21.58 -9.09 25.83
CA PHE A 134 -20.59 -8.11 26.29
C PHE A 134 -20.13 -8.39 27.73
N LYS A 135 -18.81 -8.50 27.91
CA LYS A 135 -18.14 -8.63 29.22
C LYS A 135 -16.83 -7.87 29.20
N TRP A 136 -16.52 -7.14 30.27
CA TRP A 136 -15.24 -6.41 30.41
C TRP A 136 -14.01 -7.32 30.26
N SER A 137 -14.11 -8.57 30.73
CA SER A 137 -13.07 -9.59 30.57
C SER A 137 -12.80 -10.00 29.12
N LEU A 138 -13.75 -9.78 28.19
CA LEU A 138 -13.55 -10.01 26.76
C LEU A 138 -12.60 -8.97 26.16
N LEU A 139 -12.67 -7.71 26.59
CA LEU A 139 -11.76 -6.66 26.10
C LEU A 139 -10.30 -7.00 26.42
N LEU A 140 -10.05 -7.49 27.64
CA LEU A 140 -8.74 -7.96 28.07
C LEU A 140 -8.25 -9.19 27.28
N LYS A 141 -9.17 -10.10 26.90
CA LYS A 141 -8.86 -11.27 26.05
C LYS A 141 -8.65 -10.92 24.57
N ALA A 142 -9.30 -9.87 24.07
CA ALA A 142 -9.14 -9.41 22.69
C ALA A 142 -7.83 -8.66 22.45
N PHE A 143 -7.27 -8.01 23.49
CA PHE A 143 -6.07 -7.19 23.39
C PHE A 143 -4.82 -7.94 22.85
N PRO A 144 -4.48 -9.16 23.31
CA PRO A 144 -3.41 -9.96 22.68
C PRO A 144 -3.69 -10.25 21.19
N GLY A 145 -4.93 -10.54 20.80
CA GLY A 145 -5.32 -10.74 19.41
C GLY A 145 -5.05 -9.51 18.54
N LEU A 146 -5.36 -8.31 19.05
CA LEU A 146 -5.02 -7.04 18.41
C LEU A 146 -3.50 -6.86 18.26
N ILE A 147 -2.69 -7.25 19.26
CA ILE A 147 -1.23 -7.24 19.14
C ILE A 147 -0.77 -8.19 18.02
N ALA A 148 -1.29 -9.42 17.95
CA ALA A 148 -0.94 -10.34 16.87
C ALA A 148 -1.25 -9.75 15.49
N MET A 149 -2.41 -9.11 15.33
CA MET A 149 -2.81 -8.41 14.10
C MET A 149 -1.88 -7.24 13.74
N ILE A 150 -1.45 -6.45 14.72
CA ILE A 150 -0.46 -5.37 14.53
C ILE A 150 0.89 -5.95 14.07
N LEU A 151 1.34 -7.06 14.67
CA LEU A 151 2.58 -7.74 14.29
C LEU A 151 2.53 -8.28 12.85
N ALA A 152 1.40 -8.87 12.42
CA ALA A 152 1.23 -9.33 11.04
C ALA A 152 1.27 -8.18 10.02
N HIS A 153 0.61 -7.07 10.30
CA HIS A 153 0.67 -5.91 9.40
C HIS A 153 2.05 -5.23 9.41
N SER A 154 2.72 -5.23 10.57
CA SER A 154 4.09 -4.73 10.69
C SER A 154 5.07 -5.60 9.88
N TYR A 155 4.83 -6.91 9.82
CA TYR A 155 5.51 -7.81 8.89
C TYR A 155 5.23 -7.44 7.43
N THR A 156 3.95 -7.24 7.05
CA THR A 156 3.56 -6.85 5.69
C THR A 156 4.24 -5.57 5.20
N TYR A 157 4.32 -4.52 6.03
CA TYR A 157 5.01 -3.28 5.66
C TYR A 157 6.54 -3.43 5.70
N GLY A 158 7.07 -4.23 6.63
CA GLY A 158 8.51 -4.42 6.76
C GLY A 158 9.12 -5.27 5.64
N ILE A 159 8.50 -6.40 5.30
CA ILE A 159 8.94 -7.27 4.20
C ILE A 159 8.90 -6.52 2.87
N ASN A 160 7.90 -5.63 2.68
CA ASN A 160 7.80 -4.79 1.49
C ASN A 160 8.97 -3.81 1.36
N GLN A 161 9.35 -3.13 2.46
CA GLN A 161 10.48 -2.20 2.50
C GLN A 161 11.84 -2.89 2.39
N ILE A 162 11.99 -4.12 2.87
CA ILE A 162 13.22 -4.91 2.69
C ILE A 162 13.48 -5.17 1.20
N PHE A 163 12.46 -5.64 0.45
CA PHE A 163 12.63 -5.98 -0.97
C PHE A 163 12.62 -4.77 -1.91
N ASP A 164 12.11 -3.62 -1.48
CA ASP A 164 12.14 -2.36 -2.25
C ASP A 164 13.24 -1.39 -1.84
N ALA A 165 14.13 -1.75 -0.90
CA ALA A 165 15.17 -0.86 -0.37
C ALA A 165 15.97 -0.11 -1.46
N ASP A 166 16.26 -0.76 -2.59
CA ASP A 166 16.98 -0.14 -3.72
C ASP A 166 16.13 0.88 -4.49
N ILE A 167 14.83 0.60 -4.69
CA ILE A 167 13.85 1.47 -5.35
C ILE A 167 13.53 2.67 -4.45
N ASP A 168 13.31 2.41 -3.15
CA ASP A 168 13.01 3.43 -2.16
C ASP A 168 14.22 4.34 -1.87
N ARG A 169 15.48 3.96 -2.17
CA ARG A 169 16.61 4.91 -2.16
C ARG A 169 16.48 6.03 -3.19
N VAL A 170 15.80 5.77 -4.31
CA VAL A 170 15.47 6.79 -5.31
C VAL A 170 14.21 7.54 -4.91
N ASN A 171 13.12 6.79 -4.67
CA ASN A 171 11.80 7.37 -4.55
C ASN A 171 11.52 7.96 -3.15
N LYS A 172 12.01 7.31 -2.08
CA LYS A 172 11.65 7.59 -0.68
C LYS A 172 12.89 7.52 0.24
N PRO A 173 13.95 8.32 -0.02
CA PRO A 173 15.22 8.27 0.72
C PRO A 173 15.12 8.63 2.21
N TYR A 174 13.96 9.12 2.66
CA TYR A 174 13.66 9.42 4.07
C TYR A 174 13.19 8.20 4.87
N LEU A 175 13.00 7.03 4.24
CA LEU A 175 12.55 5.82 4.91
C LEU A 175 13.70 5.13 5.68
N PRO A 176 13.39 4.38 6.75
CA PRO A 176 14.39 3.82 7.66
C PRO A 176 15.55 3.06 7.00
N ILE A 177 15.26 2.17 6.03
CA ILE A 177 16.30 1.39 5.34
C ILE A 177 17.07 2.25 4.31
N PRO A 178 16.42 2.99 3.39
CA PRO A 178 17.08 3.93 2.50
C PRO A 178 17.96 5.00 3.16
N ALA A 179 17.52 5.54 4.31
CA ALA A 179 18.23 6.59 5.04
C ALA A 179 19.49 6.10 5.77
N GLY A 180 19.63 4.78 5.96
CA GLY A 180 20.69 4.18 6.79
C GLY A 180 20.35 4.12 8.28
N ASP A 181 19.20 4.65 8.72
CA ASP A 181 18.71 4.58 10.10
C ASP A 181 18.45 3.13 10.57
N PHE A 182 18.25 2.20 9.62
CA PHE A 182 17.88 0.81 9.88
C PHE A 182 18.56 -0.16 8.91
N SER A 183 19.40 -1.07 9.42
CA SER A 183 20.08 -2.06 8.58
C SER A 183 19.13 -3.18 8.11
N LEU A 184 19.45 -3.81 6.98
CA LEU A 184 18.72 -4.98 6.48
C LEU A 184 18.72 -6.14 7.49
N THR A 185 19.81 -6.33 8.24
CA THR A 185 19.91 -7.36 9.28
C THR A 185 18.93 -7.09 10.44
N GLN A 186 18.83 -5.84 10.91
CA GLN A 186 17.83 -5.44 11.91
C GLN A 186 16.41 -5.60 11.39
N ALA A 187 16.16 -5.26 10.12
CA ALA A 187 14.85 -5.43 9.50
C ALA A 187 14.43 -6.91 9.43
N TRP A 188 15.31 -7.81 8.96
CA TRP A 188 15.05 -9.25 8.94
C TRP A 188 14.85 -9.83 10.35
N PHE A 189 15.67 -9.44 11.33
CA PHE A 189 15.48 -9.84 12.72
C PHE A 189 14.09 -9.42 13.24
N LEU A 190 13.66 -8.18 12.96
CA LEU A 190 12.36 -7.67 13.35
C LEU A 190 11.20 -8.41 12.65
N MET A 191 11.36 -8.79 11.37
CA MET A 191 10.37 -9.61 10.65
C MET A 191 10.20 -10.99 11.28
N THR A 192 11.32 -11.67 11.57
CA THR A 192 11.30 -12.97 12.26
C THR A 192 10.66 -12.84 13.64
N PHE A 193 11.00 -11.79 14.41
CA PHE A 193 10.38 -11.51 15.70
C PHE A 193 8.86 -11.31 15.59
N PHE A 194 8.37 -10.51 14.63
CA PHE A 194 6.93 -10.28 14.45
C PHE A 194 6.16 -11.57 14.14
N VAL A 195 6.70 -12.43 13.26
CA VAL A 195 6.08 -13.72 12.94
C VAL A 195 6.06 -14.64 14.16
N LEU A 196 7.19 -14.81 14.86
CA LEU A 196 7.27 -15.70 16.02
C LEU A 196 6.42 -15.21 17.20
N ALA A 197 6.47 -13.91 17.51
CA ALA A 197 5.68 -13.32 18.60
C ALA A 197 4.17 -13.44 18.33
N GLY A 198 3.72 -13.19 17.09
CA GLY A 198 2.31 -13.37 16.72
C GLY A 198 1.83 -14.82 16.84
N GLN A 199 2.64 -15.78 16.39
CA GLN A 199 2.35 -17.21 16.55
C GLN A 199 2.31 -17.66 18.02
N ILE A 200 3.23 -17.15 18.85
CA ILE A 200 3.24 -17.40 20.30
C ILE A 200 1.96 -16.84 20.94
N ILE A 201 1.55 -15.61 20.58
CA ILE A 201 0.31 -15.01 21.09
C ILE A 201 -0.90 -15.87 20.73
N LEU A 202 -1.06 -16.27 19.46
CA LEU A 202 -2.19 -17.11 19.04
C LEU A 202 -2.21 -18.46 19.77
N ARG A 203 -1.04 -19.08 19.96
CA ARG A 203 -0.90 -20.31 20.76
C ARG A 203 -1.32 -20.10 22.22
N LEU A 204 -0.86 -19.03 22.87
CA LEU A 204 -1.20 -18.71 24.27
C LEU A 204 -2.69 -18.35 24.44
N MET A 205 -3.33 -17.79 23.42
CA MET A 205 -4.77 -17.56 23.38
C MET A 205 -5.59 -18.84 23.16
N ASN A 206 -4.95 -19.98 22.84
CA ASN A 206 -5.59 -21.19 22.31
C ASN A 206 -6.48 -20.87 21.10
N ALA A 207 -5.98 -20.03 20.19
CA ALA A 207 -6.68 -19.71 18.95
C ALA A 207 -6.96 -20.99 18.14
N ASP A 208 -8.14 -21.03 17.52
CA ASP A 208 -8.56 -22.18 16.73
C ASP A 208 -7.70 -22.36 15.46
N PRO A 209 -7.74 -23.54 14.81
CA PRO A 209 -6.96 -23.80 13.62
C PRO A 209 -7.27 -22.86 12.44
N ILE A 210 -8.51 -22.40 12.28
CA ILE A 210 -8.92 -21.53 11.17
C ILE A 210 -8.38 -20.11 11.39
N THR A 211 -8.51 -19.55 12.61
CA THR A 211 -7.88 -18.27 12.97
C THR A 211 -6.37 -18.32 12.74
N THR A 212 -5.71 -19.40 13.16
CA THR A 212 -4.26 -19.58 12.97
C THR A 212 -3.89 -19.71 11.47
N CYS A 213 -4.66 -20.46 10.69
CA CYS A 213 -4.47 -20.57 9.24
C CYS A 213 -4.67 -19.24 8.50
N LEU A 214 -5.69 -18.46 8.85
CA LEU A 214 -5.93 -17.14 8.25
C LEU A 214 -4.79 -16.16 8.57
N TYR A 215 -4.25 -16.21 9.79
CA TYR A 215 -3.06 -15.46 10.18
C TYR A 215 -1.83 -15.83 9.34
N CYS A 216 -1.50 -17.13 9.26
CA CYS A 216 -0.42 -17.65 8.42
C CYS A 216 -0.59 -17.28 6.95
N PHE A 217 -1.82 -17.36 6.44
CA PHE A 217 -2.12 -17.05 5.04
C PHE A 217 -1.95 -15.56 4.72
N GLY A 218 -2.31 -14.66 5.66
CA GLY A 218 -2.01 -13.23 5.54
C GLY A 218 -0.51 -12.94 5.41
N LEU A 219 0.32 -13.59 6.25
CA LEU A 219 1.78 -13.49 6.15
C LEU A 219 2.31 -14.06 4.82
N LEU A 220 1.77 -15.18 4.35
CA LEU A 220 2.13 -15.77 3.07
C LEU A 220 1.81 -14.83 1.90
N LEU A 221 0.60 -14.25 1.86
CA LEU A 221 0.20 -13.31 0.82
C LEU A 221 1.09 -12.05 0.80
N ALA A 222 1.41 -11.50 1.98
CA ALA A 222 2.35 -10.37 2.11
C ALA A 222 3.75 -10.71 1.57
N THR A 223 4.20 -11.94 1.80
CA THR A 223 5.46 -12.47 1.28
C THR A 223 5.41 -12.65 -0.23
N MET A 224 4.40 -13.34 -0.78
CA MET A 224 4.22 -13.52 -2.23
C MET A 224 4.09 -12.21 -2.99
N TYR A 225 3.46 -11.19 -2.37
CA TYR A 225 3.36 -9.85 -2.94
C TYR A 225 4.72 -9.15 -3.05
N SER A 226 5.61 -9.33 -2.08
CA SER A 226 6.85 -8.55 -1.94
C SER A 226 8.13 -9.26 -2.39
N ALA A 227 8.21 -10.57 -2.21
CA ALA A 227 9.43 -11.37 -2.33
C ALA A 227 9.43 -12.28 -3.58
N PRO A 228 10.61 -12.60 -4.15
CA PRO A 228 10.76 -13.67 -5.13
C PRO A 228 10.33 -15.04 -4.56
N PRO A 229 9.90 -16.01 -5.40
CA PRO A 229 9.84 -15.93 -6.86
C PRO A 229 8.62 -15.18 -7.40
N PHE A 230 7.59 -14.94 -6.59
CA PHE A 230 6.30 -14.40 -7.07
C PHE A 230 6.34 -12.89 -7.29
N ARG A 231 6.82 -12.11 -6.30
CA ARG A 231 6.87 -10.64 -6.27
C ARG A 231 5.69 -9.98 -6.99
N LEU A 232 4.45 -10.35 -6.63
CA LEU A 232 3.24 -9.99 -7.39
C LEU A 232 3.08 -8.48 -7.64
N LYS A 233 3.65 -7.64 -6.77
CA LYS A 233 3.75 -6.19 -6.94
C LYS A 233 4.41 -5.72 -8.25
N GLY A 234 5.21 -6.58 -8.90
CA GLY A 234 5.83 -6.31 -10.20
C GLY A 234 4.84 -6.20 -11.35
N SER A 235 3.59 -6.65 -11.18
CA SER A 235 2.49 -6.39 -12.11
C SER A 235 1.46 -5.46 -11.48
N ALA A 236 1.14 -4.37 -12.18
CA ALA A 236 0.16 -3.40 -11.74
C ALA A 236 -1.26 -4.00 -11.70
N ILE A 237 -1.59 -4.91 -12.63
CA ILE A 237 -2.85 -5.67 -12.63
C ILE A 237 -2.90 -6.62 -11.43
N ALA A 238 -1.83 -7.38 -11.19
CA ALA A 238 -1.77 -8.29 -10.04
C ALA A 238 -1.86 -7.53 -8.71
N THR A 239 -1.29 -6.32 -8.63
CA THR A 239 -1.40 -5.43 -7.47
C THR A 239 -2.86 -5.03 -7.20
N ILE A 240 -3.59 -4.57 -8.23
CA ILE A 240 -5.01 -4.17 -8.12
C ILE A 240 -5.91 -5.33 -7.68
N ILE A 241 -5.55 -6.58 -8.00
CA ILE A 241 -6.30 -7.77 -7.54
C ILE A 241 -5.88 -8.19 -6.13
N THR A 242 -4.56 -8.30 -5.89
CA THR A 242 -4.00 -8.94 -4.69
C THR A 242 -4.22 -8.10 -3.44
N ILE A 243 -4.08 -6.77 -3.51
CA ILE A 243 -4.21 -5.91 -2.32
C ILE A 243 -5.66 -5.92 -1.78
N PRO A 244 -6.71 -5.60 -2.56
CA PRO A 244 -8.09 -5.67 -2.08
C PRO A 244 -8.47 -7.05 -1.55
N LEU A 245 -8.08 -8.12 -2.25
CA LEU A 245 -8.31 -9.50 -1.82
C LEU A 245 -7.65 -9.80 -0.47
N SER A 246 -6.38 -9.41 -0.30
CA SER A 246 -5.64 -9.59 0.96
C SER A 246 -6.32 -8.85 2.11
N THR A 247 -6.81 -7.62 1.90
CA THR A 247 -7.53 -6.88 2.94
C THR A 247 -8.90 -7.48 3.25
N ILE A 248 -9.64 -7.99 2.25
CA ILE A 248 -10.89 -8.74 2.51
C ILE A 248 -10.60 -9.94 3.41
N ILE A 249 -9.62 -10.77 3.04
CA ILE A 249 -9.23 -11.98 3.80
C ILE A 249 -8.84 -11.61 5.23
N ASN A 250 -8.04 -10.55 5.40
CA ASN A 250 -7.60 -10.09 6.72
C ASN A 250 -8.78 -9.62 7.59
N ASN A 251 -9.65 -8.77 7.05
CA ASN A 251 -10.84 -8.28 7.74
C ASN A 251 -11.80 -9.42 8.12
N VAL A 252 -12.04 -10.36 7.19
CA VAL A 252 -12.82 -11.58 7.45
C VAL A 252 -12.19 -12.43 8.55
N GLY A 253 -10.86 -12.52 8.61
CA GLY A 253 -10.14 -13.17 9.71
C GLY A 253 -10.38 -12.52 11.07
N VAL A 254 -10.40 -11.20 11.16
CA VAL A 254 -10.72 -10.49 12.42
C VAL A 254 -12.17 -10.74 12.86
N ILE A 255 -13.12 -10.69 11.91
CA ILE A 255 -14.54 -10.98 12.19
C ILE A 255 -14.70 -12.44 12.64
N TYR A 256 -14.10 -13.39 11.92
CA TYR A 256 -14.11 -14.80 12.24
C TYR A 256 -13.55 -15.07 13.64
N ALA A 257 -12.34 -14.59 13.94
CA ALA A 257 -11.71 -14.77 15.25
C ALA A 257 -12.54 -14.15 16.38
N THR A 258 -13.17 -12.99 16.13
CA THR A 258 -14.09 -12.37 17.09
C THR A 258 -15.30 -13.26 17.36
N MET A 259 -15.99 -13.74 16.32
CA MET A 259 -17.16 -14.62 16.45
C MET A 259 -16.81 -15.95 17.11
N ALA A 260 -15.70 -16.58 16.71
CA ALA A 260 -15.20 -17.82 17.30
C ALA A 260 -14.89 -17.64 18.80
N SER A 261 -14.25 -16.53 19.20
CA SER A 261 -13.97 -16.22 20.62
C SER A 261 -15.23 -16.02 21.47
N LEU A 262 -16.36 -15.72 20.83
CA LEU A 262 -17.68 -15.54 21.43
C LEU A 262 -18.54 -16.81 21.38
N GLY A 263 -18.07 -17.89 20.74
CA GLY A 263 -18.87 -19.10 20.49
C GLY A 263 -19.99 -18.90 19.46
N LEU A 264 -19.93 -17.85 18.64
CA LEU A 264 -20.93 -17.54 17.61
C LEU A 264 -20.66 -18.32 16.31
N PRO A 265 -21.69 -18.78 15.59
CA PRO A 265 -21.53 -19.30 14.24
C PRO A 265 -21.08 -18.17 13.30
N PHE A 266 -20.09 -18.45 12.44
CA PHE A 266 -19.60 -17.46 11.48
C PHE A 266 -20.71 -17.04 10.51
N ARG A 267 -21.04 -15.74 10.51
CA ARG A 267 -22.01 -15.10 9.61
C ARG A 267 -21.53 -13.69 9.30
N LEU A 268 -21.77 -13.20 8.09
CA LEU A 268 -21.51 -11.80 7.72
C LEU A 268 -22.85 -11.06 7.69
N SER A 269 -23.03 -10.06 8.55
CA SER A 269 -24.22 -9.20 8.52
C SER A 269 -24.16 -8.23 7.33
N PRO A 270 -25.29 -7.65 6.89
CA PRO A 270 -25.27 -6.74 5.74
C PRO A 270 -24.32 -5.55 5.89
N PRO A 271 -24.19 -4.88 7.06
CA PRO A 271 -23.20 -3.82 7.25
C PRO A 271 -21.74 -4.31 7.18
N VAL A 272 -21.48 -5.55 7.60
CA VAL A 272 -20.16 -6.18 7.44
C VAL A 272 -19.86 -6.46 5.96
N VAL A 273 -20.81 -7.02 5.20
CA VAL A 273 -20.65 -7.25 3.75
C VAL A 273 -20.46 -5.92 3.00
N PHE A 274 -21.22 -4.89 3.38
CA PHE A 274 -21.07 -3.52 2.86
C PHE A 274 -19.66 -2.99 3.09
N ILE A 275 -19.15 -2.93 4.32
CA ILE A 275 -17.82 -2.37 4.56
C ILE A 275 -16.71 -3.21 3.93
N LEU A 276 -16.82 -4.54 3.87
CA LEU A 276 -15.86 -5.40 3.16
C LEU A 276 -15.79 -5.04 1.66
N THR A 277 -16.95 -4.85 1.03
CA THR A 277 -17.06 -4.45 -0.39
C THR A 277 -16.55 -3.03 -0.61
N PHE A 278 -16.98 -2.09 0.24
CA PHE A 278 -16.56 -0.69 0.19
C PHE A 278 -15.04 -0.57 0.35
N ASN A 279 -14.47 -1.26 1.33
CA ASN A 279 -13.04 -1.30 1.59
C ASN A 279 -12.26 -1.91 0.41
N ALA A 280 -12.78 -2.97 -0.24
CA ALA A 280 -12.12 -3.55 -1.41
C ALA A 280 -12.03 -2.55 -2.57
N LEU A 281 -13.13 -1.86 -2.90
CA LEU A 281 -13.14 -0.79 -3.91
C LEU A 281 -12.24 0.38 -3.50
N PHE A 282 -12.22 0.74 -2.22
CA PHE A 282 -11.31 1.76 -1.70
C PHE A 282 -9.84 1.36 -1.90
N PHE A 283 -9.48 0.10 -1.62
CA PHE A 283 -8.12 -0.39 -1.83
C PHE A 283 -7.72 -0.45 -3.31
N VAL A 284 -8.63 -0.75 -4.25
CA VAL A 284 -8.39 -0.56 -5.70
C VAL A 284 -7.96 0.87 -5.99
N VAL A 285 -8.66 1.86 -5.41
CA VAL A 285 -8.32 3.28 -5.58
C VAL A 285 -6.98 3.64 -4.94
N THR A 286 -6.66 3.10 -3.75
CA THR A 286 -5.32 3.30 -3.16
C THR A 286 -4.21 2.73 -4.05
N CYS A 287 -4.46 1.62 -4.77
CA CYS A 287 -3.50 1.01 -5.71
C CYS A 287 -3.27 1.87 -6.95
N LEU A 288 -4.29 2.58 -7.44
CA LEU A 288 -4.18 3.51 -8.57
C LEU A 288 -3.47 4.82 -8.20
N ILE A 289 -3.60 5.26 -6.94
CA ILE A 289 -3.13 6.58 -6.48
C ILE A 289 -1.76 6.52 -5.79
N LYS A 290 -1.38 5.39 -5.17
CA LYS A 290 -0.10 5.25 -4.42
C LYS A 290 1.15 5.66 -5.22
N ASP A 291 1.17 5.42 -6.53
CA ASP A 291 2.35 5.63 -7.36
C ASP A 291 2.39 7.07 -7.94
N ILE A 292 1.36 7.90 -7.69
CA ILE A 292 1.30 9.30 -8.16
C ILE A 292 2.41 10.16 -7.54
N GLU A 293 2.85 9.87 -6.30
CA GLU A 293 3.99 10.55 -5.67
C GLU A 293 5.35 10.17 -6.29
N ASP A 294 5.42 9.06 -7.03
CA ASP A 294 6.65 8.47 -7.52
C ASP A 294 6.86 8.58 -9.03
N VAL A 295 5.84 8.98 -9.81
CA VAL A 295 5.88 9.17 -11.28
C VAL A 295 7.18 9.79 -11.80
N GLN A 296 7.67 10.87 -11.18
CA GLN A 296 8.90 11.54 -11.62
C GLN A 296 10.18 10.71 -11.42
N GLY A 297 10.21 9.85 -10.41
CA GLY A 297 11.30 8.92 -10.15
C GLY A 297 11.19 7.68 -11.03
N ASP A 298 9.99 7.12 -11.15
CA ASP A 298 9.66 5.98 -12.00
C ASP A 298 10.03 6.23 -13.46
N MET A 299 9.62 7.38 -14.02
CA MET A 299 9.94 7.77 -15.40
C MET A 299 11.45 7.90 -15.65
N ARG A 300 12.25 8.31 -14.66
CA ARG A 300 13.72 8.39 -14.80
C ARG A 300 14.40 7.02 -14.83
N HIS A 301 13.73 5.99 -14.33
CA HIS A 301 14.24 4.62 -14.24
C HIS A 301 13.48 3.65 -15.17
N ASN A 302 12.69 4.19 -16.10
CA ASN A 302 11.86 3.44 -17.06
C ASN A 302 10.85 2.46 -16.40
N ILE A 303 10.39 2.77 -15.19
CA ILE A 303 9.37 1.98 -14.48
C ILE A 303 7.99 2.37 -15.00
N GLN A 304 7.25 1.41 -15.56
CA GLN A 304 5.91 1.64 -16.13
C GLN A 304 4.81 1.38 -15.09
N THR A 305 4.55 2.36 -14.23
CA THR A 305 3.36 2.38 -13.35
C THR A 305 2.14 2.96 -14.07
N PHE A 306 0.92 2.66 -13.60
CA PHE A 306 -0.30 3.24 -14.18
C PHE A 306 -0.29 4.78 -14.13
N ALA A 307 0.27 5.36 -13.07
CA ALA A 307 0.44 6.81 -12.93
C ALA A 307 1.45 7.40 -13.93
N ALA A 308 2.52 6.66 -14.26
CA ALA A 308 3.47 7.05 -15.31
C ALA A 308 2.88 6.90 -16.73
N MET A 309 2.05 5.87 -16.98
CA MET A 309 1.44 5.61 -18.30
C MET A 309 0.30 6.58 -18.63
N PHE A 310 -0.63 6.78 -17.69
CA PHE A 310 -1.86 7.55 -17.93
C PHE A 310 -1.81 8.98 -17.38
N GLY A 311 -0.78 9.31 -16.59
CA GLY A 311 -0.61 10.61 -15.96
C GLY A 311 -1.39 10.75 -14.64
N PRO A 312 -0.88 11.59 -13.71
CA PRO A 312 -1.40 11.68 -12.35
C PRO A 312 -2.82 12.25 -12.28
N LYS A 313 -3.18 13.14 -13.21
CA LYS A 313 -4.53 13.71 -13.33
C LYS A 313 -5.58 12.66 -13.67
N ASN A 314 -5.33 11.83 -14.68
CA ASN A 314 -6.28 10.82 -15.12
C ASN A 314 -6.45 9.71 -14.08
N MET A 315 -5.36 9.29 -13.41
CA MET A 315 -5.45 8.33 -12.30
C MET A 315 -6.21 8.89 -11.09
N THR A 316 -6.03 10.19 -10.79
CA THR A 316 -6.82 10.85 -9.74
C THR A 316 -8.30 10.92 -10.13
N LEU A 317 -8.64 11.31 -11.36
CA LEU A 317 -10.03 11.35 -11.83
C LEU A 317 -10.70 9.98 -11.81
N LEU A 318 -10.00 8.93 -12.25
CA LEU A 318 -10.48 7.54 -12.20
C LEU A 318 -10.72 7.09 -10.75
N GLY A 319 -9.74 7.29 -9.86
CA GLY A 319 -9.88 6.93 -8.45
C GLY A 319 -11.00 7.68 -7.75
N MET A 320 -11.16 8.97 -8.05
CA MET A 320 -12.27 9.81 -7.58
C MET A 320 -13.62 9.29 -8.06
N GLY A 321 -13.74 8.92 -9.34
CA GLY A 321 -14.96 8.33 -9.90
C GLY A 321 -15.36 7.04 -9.18
N ILE A 322 -14.41 6.13 -8.97
CA ILE A 322 -14.66 4.87 -8.25
C ILE A 322 -15.09 5.13 -6.80
N LEU A 323 -14.43 6.05 -6.08
CA LEU A 323 -14.84 6.42 -4.72
C LEU A 323 -16.23 7.03 -4.69
N LEU A 324 -16.56 7.98 -5.59
CA LEU A 324 -17.89 8.59 -5.64
C LEU A 324 -18.99 7.56 -5.90
N VAL A 325 -18.76 6.59 -6.79
CA VAL A 325 -19.68 5.45 -6.99
C VAL A 325 -19.83 4.62 -5.71
N ASN A 326 -18.73 4.37 -4.98
CA ASN A 326 -18.74 3.64 -3.71
C ASN A 326 -19.58 4.37 -2.64
N TYR A 327 -19.40 5.69 -2.50
CA TYR A 327 -20.19 6.55 -1.60
C TYR A 327 -21.67 6.62 -1.98
N ILE A 328 -22.00 6.76 -3.27
CA ILE A 328 -23.38 6.73 -3.75
C ILE A 328 -24.01 5.34 -3.49
N GLY A 329 -23.22 4.28 -3.62
CA GLY A 329 -23.59 2.92 -3.25
C GLY A 329 -23.99 2.80 -1.77
N ALA A 330 -23.32 3.50 -0.85
CA ALA A 330 -23.69 3.54 0.56
C ALA A 330 -25.10 4.14 0.78
N PHE A 331 -25.44 5.23 0.07
CA PHE A 331 -26.79 5.78 0.11
C PHE A 331 -27.83 4.80 -0.46
N ALA A 332 -27.53 4.17 -1.60
CA ALA A 332 -28.42 3.18 -2.21
C ALA A 332 -28.69 1.99 -1.26
N VAL A 333 -27.64 1.42 -0.66
CA VAL A 333 -27.77 0.31 0.31
C VAL A 333 -28.61 0.71 1.52
N ALA A 334 -28.44 1.93 2.04
CA ALA A 334 -29.27 2.43 3.15
C ALA A 334 -30.76 2.62 2.78
N ILE A 335 -31.06 2.97 1.53
CA ILE A 335 -32.43 3.09 1.01
C ILE A 335 -33.07 1.71 0.78
N TYR A 336 -32.32 0.76 0.18
CA TYR A 336 -32.83 -0.58 -0.14
C TYR A 336 -32.92 -1.50 1.07
N MET A 337 -32.09 -1.30 2.11
CA MET A 337 -32.04 -2.13 3.31
C MET A 337 -32.21 -1.32 4.62
N PRO A 338 -33.29 -0.54 4.78
CA PRO A 338 -33.46 0.38 5.92
C PRO A 338 -33.60 -0.32 7.28
N GLN A 339 -33.84 -1.64 7.28
CA GLN A 339 -33.86 -2.47 8.50
C GLN A 339 -32.45 -2.89 8.96
N ALA A 340 -31.46 -2.88 8.05
CA ALA A 340 -30.09 -3.26 8.35
C ALA A 340 -29.15 -2.05 8.49
N PHE A 341 -29.59 -0.87 8.04
CA PHE A 341 -28.77 0.33 7.93
C PHE A 341 -29.49 1.59 8.42
N LYS A 342 -28.83 2.37 9.29
CA LYS A 342 -29.31 3.63 9.84
C LYS A 342 -29.04 4.77 8.86
N TRP A 343 -30.00 5.01 7.96
CA TRP A 343 -29.93 6.08 6.95
C TRP A 343 -29.56 7.45 7.54
N HIS A 344 -30.06 7.78 8.74
CA HIS A 344 -29.80 9.03 9.45
C HIS A 344 -28.34 9.20 9.93
N ILE A 345 -27.54 8.13 9.94
CA ILE A 345 -26.09 8.19 10.18
C ILE A 345 -25.35 8.20 8.84
N ILE A 346 -25.72 7.27 7.95
CA ILE A 346 -25.04 7.07 6.65
C ILE A 346 -25.11 8.33 5.79
N PHE A 347 -26.30 8.92 5.64
CA PHE A 347 -26.52 10.07 4.76
C PHE A 347 -25.64 11.29 5.13
N PRO A 348 -25.69 11.83 6.36
CA PRO A 348 -24.84 12.97 6.71
C PRO A 348 -23.36 12.61 6.74
N ALA A 349 -22.97 11.44 7.27
CA ALA A 349 -21.57 11.05 7.38
C ALA A 349 -20.91 10.93 5.99
N HIS A 350 -21.47 10.12 5.10
CA HIS A 350 -20.91 9.92 3.76
C HIS A 350 -20.98 11.20 2.91
N SER A 351 -21.98 12.07 3.12
CA SER A 351 -22.03 13.39 2.47
C SER A 351 -20.85 14.29 2.88
N ILE A 352 -20.50 14.32 4.17
CA ILE A 352 -19.33 15.06 4.66
C ILE A 352 -18.04 14.50 4.07
N LEU A 353 -17.90 13.17 4.02
CA LEU A 353 -16.73 12.50 3.47
C LEU A 353 -16.58 12.72 1.95
N ILE A 354 -17.68 12.69 1.17
CA ILE A 354 -17.70 13.10 -0.25
C ILE A 354 -17.20 14.53 -0.42
N LEU A 355 -17.76 15.49 0.33
CA LEU A 355 -17.39 16.91 0.21
C LEU A 355 -15.91 17.13 0.55
N TRP A 356 -15.39 16.44 1.57
CA TRP A 356 -13.98 16.52 1.93
C TRP A 356 -13.06 15.88 0.88
N LEU A 357 -13.44 14.73 0.33
CA LEU A 357 -12.75 14.08 -0.78
C LEU A 357 -12.67 14.97 -2.02
N LEU A 358 -13.78 15.59 -2.43
CA LEU A 358 -13.84 16.55 -3.54
C LEU A 358 -12.96 17.78 -3.28
N PHE A 359 -12.93 18.30 -2.05
CA PHE A 359 -12.06 19.42 -1.67
C PHE A 359 -10.58 19.05 -1.78
N GLN A 360 -10.17 17.90 -1.26
CA GLN A 360 -8.77 17.47 -1.29
C GLN A 360 -8.30 17.13 -2.71
N ALA A 361 -9.16 16.54 -3.56
CA ALA A 361 -8.86 16.30 -4.96
C ALA A 361 -8.65 17.59 -5.75
N ARG A 362 -9.50 18.61 -5.52
CA ARG A 362 -9.30 19.97 -6.07
C ARG A 362 -8.02 20.63 -5.57
N LYS A 363 -7.63 20.39 -4.31
CA LYS A 363 -6.36 20.88 -3.76
C LYS A 363 -5.15 20.22 -4.45
N LEU A 364 -5.22 18.91 -4.75
CA LEU A 364 -4.18 18.18 -5.46
C LEU A 364 -4.03 18.65 -6.93
N ASP A 365 -5.14 18.81 -7.65
CA ASP A 365 -5.14 19.31 -9.04
C ASP A 365 -4.56 20.74 -9.11
N LYS A 366 -4.97 21.64 -8.20
CA LYS A 366 -4.37 23.00 -8.07
C LYS A 366 -2.88 22.99 -7.73
N ALA A 367 -2.39 21.94 -7.07
CA ALA A 367 -0.98 21.76 -6.76
C ALA A 367 -0.18 21.09 -7.90
N ASN A 368 -0.79 20.89 -9.08
CA ASN A 368 -0.15 20.25 -10.24
C ASN A 368 0.52 18.91 -9.93
N TYR A 369 -0.04 18.13 -8.99
CA TYR A 369 0.45 16.79 -8.64
C TYR A 369 1.93 16.72 -8.19
N VAL A 370 2.46 17.82 -7.62
CA VAL A 370 3.81 17.82 -7.03
C VAL A 370 3.93 16.75 -5.94
N LYS A 371 5.12 16.13 -5.83
CA LYS A 371 5.37 14.94 -4.97
C LYS A 371 4.79 15.07 -3.56
N GLU A 372 5.00 16.20 -2.89
CA GLU A 372 4.49 16.44 -1.54
C GLU A 372 2.95 16.51 -1.48
N ALA A 373 2.31 17.15 -2.46
CA ALA A 373 0.84 17.21 -2.53
C ALA A 373 0.25 15.82 -2.79
N SER A 374 0.88 15.04 -3.67
CA SER A 374 0.51 13.65 -3.98
C SER A 374 0.66 12.73 -2.76
N ALA A 375 1.77 12.84 -2.03
CA ALA A 375 2.01 12.12 -0.77
C ALA A 375 0.96 12.46 0.30
N ASN A 376 0.65 13.76 0.44
CA ASN A 376 -0.38 14.25 1.37
C ASN A 376 -1.79 13.79 0.99
N PHE A 377 -2.12 13.73 -0.30
CA PHE A 377 -3.40 13.20 -0.77
C PHE A 377 -3.52 11.70 -0.54
N TYR A 378 -2.45 10.93 -0.79
CA TYR A 378 -2.41 9.50 -0.49
C TYR A 378 -2.61 9.24 1.02
N GLN A 379 -1.90 9.97 1.89
CA GLN A 379 -2.12 9.89 3.35
C GLN A 379 -3.53 10.34 3.78
N PHE A 380 -4.15 11.30 3.07
CA PHE A 380 -5.54 11.67 3.31
C PHE A 380 -6.51 10.52 3.01
N LEU A 381 -6.29 9.73 1.94
CA LEU A 381 -7.12 8.56 1.66
C LEU A 381 -7.10 7.53 2.80
N TRP A 382 -5.95 7.33 3.47
CA TRP A 382 -5.88 6.49 4.67
C TRP A 382 -6.71 7.03 5.83
N LYS A 383 -6.72 8.37 6.05
CA LYS A 383 -7.58 9.00 7.07
C LYS A 383 -9.06 8.85 6.73
N LEU A 384 -9.41 8.99 5.45
CA LEU A 384 -10.76 8.84 4.94
C LEU A 384 -11.26 7.41 5.17
N LEU A 385 -10.48 6.39 4.79
CA LEU A 385 -10.78 4.98 5.07
C LEU A 385 -10.86 4.67 6.57
N THR A 386 -10.02 5.29 7.40
CA THR A 386 -10.07 5.14 8.86
C THR A 386 -11.41 5.63 9.43
N LEU A 387 -11.95 6.73 8.90
CA LEU A 387 -13.26 7.26 9.31
C LEU A 387 -14.42 6.34 8.88
N GLU A 388 -14.34 5.72 7.71
CA GLU A 388 -15.34 4.72 7.28
C GLU A 388 -15.42 3.55 8.26
N PHE A 389 -14.28 3.04 8.71
CA PHE A 389 -14.26 1.99 9.72
C PHE A 389 -14.84 2.46 11.06
N LEU A 390 -14.59 3.70 11.49
CA LEU A 390 -15.22 4.26 12.70
C LEU A 390 -16.74 4.35 12.62
N LEU A 391 -17.34 4.41 11.42
CA LEU A 391 -18.79 4.39 11.24
C LEU A 391 -19.40 2.98 11.41
N VAL A 392 -18.64 1.91 11.14
CA VAL A 392 -19.14 0.51 11.08
C VAL A 392 -19.95 0.06 12.30
N PRO A 393 -19.55 0.34 13.57
CA PRO A 393 -20.33 -0.07 14.74
C PRO A 393 -21.69 0.64 14.84
N PHE A 394 -21.85 1.78 14.18
CA PHE A 394 -23.01 2.65 14.32
C PHE A 394 -24.02 2.52 13.18
N ILE A 395 -23.56 2.27 11.94
CA ILE A 395 -24.41 2.20 10.73
C ILE A 395 -25.44 1.09 10.74
#